data_AF-A0A1M2Z5U4-F1
#
_entry.id   AF-A0A1M2Z5U4-F1
#
_cell.length_a   1.000
_cell.length_b   1.000
_cell.length_c   1.000
_cell.angle_alpha   90.00
_cell.angle_beta   90.00
_cell.angle_gamma   90.00
#
_symmetry.space_group_name_H-M   'P 1'
#
loop_
_entity.id
_entity.type
_entity.pdbx_description
1 polymer ?
#
loop_
_entity_poly.entity_id
_entity_poly.type
_entity_poly.pdbx_seq_one_letter_code
_entity_poly.pdbx_strand_id
1 'polypeptide(L)'
;MTRLRNYFLTGFIVCAPLAITIYIVWSLIGWVDSWVRPYIPHRYDPDAYLPFHIPGYGLVVAVVGITLIGFLTANIVGRSIVSFGERLLNRMPLVRGVYKALKQIFETVLSNKSEMFRTVGMVEYPRKGVWSIVFVAGEKETEINARLDKEGDPLLAVFMPCTPNPTTGFLMYVPKSEVVILDMTIEDGAKLIVSAGLVAPEYKAKVISVNGETIDGTIANPTLAEVAQGANQPALRSRTGSSRPNR
;
A
#
# COMPACT_ATOMS: atom_id res chain seq x y z
N MET A 1 30.25 10.80 31.91
CA MET A 1 30.31 10.09 30.62
C MET A 1 28.96 9.57 30.13
N THR A 2 28.18 8.85 30.95
CA THR A 2 26.90 8.23 30.52
C THR A 2 25.83 9.23 30.06
N ARG A 3 25.72 10.40 30.70
CA ARG A 3 24.72 11.43 30.32
C ARG A 3 25.01 12.08 28.97
N LEU A 4 26.28 12.41 28.69
CA LEU A 4 26.68 12.98 27.39
C LEU A 4 26.46 11.98 26.25
N ARG A 5 26.79 10.69 26.48
CA ARG A 5 26.51 9.61 25.53
C ARG A 5 25.02 9.45 25.27
N ASN A 6 24.19 9.50 26.31
CA ASN A 6 22.74 9.39 26.15
C ASN A 6 22.17 10.59 25.38
N TYR A 7 22.60 11.82 25.66
CA TYR A 7 22.15 12.98 24.89
C TYR A 7 22.58 12.94 23.43
N PHE A 8 23.82 12.50 23.14
CA PHE A 8 24.27 12.29 21.76
C PHE A 8 23.45 11.22 21.04
N LEU A 9 23.21 10.06 21.67
CA LEU A 9 22.41 8.97 21.07
C LEU A 9 20.95 9.39 20.86
N THR A 10 20.35 10.09 21.81
CA THR A 10 18.99 10.62 21.66
C THR A 10 18.92 11.63 20.53
N GLY A 11 19.88 12.57 20.45
CA GLY A 11 19.96 13.52 19.33
C GLY A 11 20.15 12.83 17.98
N PHE A 12 20.99 11.78 17.93
CA PHE A 12 21.20 10.99 16.73
C PHE A 12 19.92 10.26 16.29
N ILE A 13 19.21 9.59 17.20
CA ILE A 13 17.96 8.87 16.89
C ILE A 13 16.88 9.82 16.38
N VAL A 14 16.82 11.05 16.90
CA VAL A 14 15.86 12.07 16.46
C VAL A 14 16.23 12.65 15.10
N CYS A 15 17.52 12.94 14.86
CA CYS A 15 17.97 13.55 13.62
C CYS A 15 18.19 12.55 12.47
N ALA A 16 18.44 11.27 12.76
CA ALA A 16 18.76 10.26 11.76
C ALA A 16 17.66 10.09 10.70
N PRO A 17 16.35 10.00 11.05
CA PRO A 17 15.29 9.91 10.05
C PRO A 17 15.24 11.13 9.11
N LEU A 18 15.45 12.34 9.65
CA LEU A 18 15.49 13.57 8.86
C LEU A 18 16.71 13.61 7.93
N ALA A 19 17.88 13.23 8.43
CA ALA A 19 19.09 13.17 7.61
C ALA A 19 18.98 12.12 6.49
N ILE A 20 18.44 10.94 6.81
CA ILE A 20 18.22 9.84 5.84
C ILE A 20 17.22 10.27 4.77
N THR A 21 16.11 10.92 5.15
CA THR A 21 15.11 11.39 4.17
C THR A 21 15.70 12.45 3.23
N ILE A 22 16.42 13.46 3.76
CA ILE A 22 17.11 14.46 2.95
C ILE A 22 18.11 13.80 2.00
N TYR A 23 18.92 12.86 2.51
CA TYR A 23 19.88 12.12 1.72
C TYR A 23 19.23 11.34 0.57
N ILE A 24 18.14 10.60 0.86
CA ILE A 24 17.41 9.82 -0.16
C ILE A 24 16.83 10.75 -1.23
N VAL A 25 16.20 11.86 -0.82
CA VAL A 25 15.60 12.83 -1.77
C VAL A 25 16.69 13.44 -2.65
N TRP A 26 17.80 13.90 -2.08
CA TRP A 26 18.92 14.45 -2.84
C TRP A 26 19.57 13.41 -3.77
N SER A 27 19.75 12.19 -3.30
CA SER A 27 20.31 11.10 -4.09
C SER A 27 19.41 10.74 -5.28
N LEU A 28 18.09 10.67 -5.06
CA LEU A 28 17.11 10.41 -6.12
C LEU A 28 17.11 11.53 -7.16
N ILE A 29 17.10 12.80 -6.72
CA ILE A 29 17.16 13.95 -7.62
C ILE A 29 18.44 13.91 -8.47
N GLY A 30 19.60 13.70 -7.84
CA GLY A 30 20.88 13.62 -8.54
C GLY A 30 20.94 12.42 -9.51
N TRP A 31 20.38 11.28 -9.14
CA TRP A 31 20.29 10.11 -9.99
C TRP A 31 19.43 10.39 -11.23
N VAL A 32 18.22 10.94 -11.07
CA VAL A 32 17.35 11.30 -12.20
C VAL A 32 18.03 12.34 -13.10
N ASP A 33 18.60 13.39 -12.51
CA ASP A 33 19.33 14.42 -13.24
C ASP A 33 20.47 13.82 -14.07
N SER A 34 21.24 12.88 -13.51
CA SER A 34 22.33 12.19 -14.23
C SER A 34 21.86 11.38 -15.43
N TRP A 35 20.67 10.77 -15.36
CA TRP A 35 20.08 10.04 -16.47
C TRP A 35 19.48 10.95 -17.54
N VAL A 36 18.87 12.07 -17.15
CA VAL A 36 18.07 12.89 -18.06
C VAL A 36 18.91 13.97 -18.73
N ARG A 37 19.79 14.65 -17.99
CA ARG A 37 20.60 15.77 -18.48
C ARG A 37 21.44 15.45 -19.72
N PRO A 38 22.05 14.25 -19.88
CA PRO A 38 22.79 13.91 -21.10
C PRO A 38 21.94 13.96 -22.38
N TYR A 39 20.62 13.84 -22.27
CA TYR A 39 19.69 13.92 -23.39
C TYR A 39 19.14 15.34 -23.63
N ILE A 40 19.44 16.29 -22.73
CA ILE A 40 19.03 17.69 -22.86
C ILE A 40 20.06 18.41 -23.74
N PRO A 41 19.65 19.03 -24.87
CA PRO A 41 20.55 19.84 -25.66
C PRO A 41 21.15 20.97 -24.82
N HIS A 42 22.45 21.23 -24.97
CA HIS A 42 23.20 22.19 -24.15
C HIS A 42 22.57 23.60 -24.06
N ARG A 43 21.87 24.03 -25.12
CA ARG A 43 21.10 25.31 -25.17
C ARG A 43 19.94 25.42 -24.19
N TYR A 44 19.47 24.29 -23.66
CA TYR A 44 18.37 24.21 -22.68
C TYR A 44 18.89 23.77 -21.31
N ASP A 45 20.20 23.68 -21.10
CA ASP A 45 20.78 23.38 -19.80
C ASP A 45 21.01 24.70 -19.02
N PRO A 46 20.33 24.94 -17.90
CA PRO A 46 20.55 26.15 -17.10
C PRO A 46 21.98 26.25 -16.57
N ASP A 47 22.69 25.13 -16.40
CA ASP A 47 24.08 25.13 -15.95
C ASP A 47 25.05 25.63 -17.04
N ALA A 48 24.61 25.69 -18.31
CA ALA A 48 25.39 26.31 -19.37
C ALA A 48 25.41 27.86 -19.26
N TYR A 49 24.47 28.44 -18.52
CA TYR A 49 24.29 29.88 -18.38
C TYR A 49 24.48 30.40 -16.96
N LEU A 50 24.40 29.52 -15.96
CA LEU A 50 24.53 29.87 -14.54
C LEU A 50 25.84 29.33 -13.94
N PRO A 51 26.49 30.10 -13.06
CA PRO A 51 27.73 29.67 -12.40
C PRO A 51 27.51 28.65 -11.27
N PHE A 52 26.27 28.22 -11.02
CA PHE A 52 25.91 27.25 -10.01
C PHE A 52 24.91 26.24 -10.57
N HIS A 53 25.07 24.98 -10.14
CA HIS A 53 24.19 23.89 -10.56
C HIS A 53 22.81 24.03 -9.92
N ILE A 54 21.75 23.90 -10.74
CA ILE A 54 20.38 23.81 -10.23
C ILE A 54 19.99 22.33 -10.08
N PRO A 55 20.01 21.75 -8.86
CA PRO A 55 19.60 20.36 -8.66
C PRO A 55 18.11 20.19 -8.95
N GLY A 56 17.75 19.15 -9.71
CA GLY A 56 16.36 18.79 -10.01
C GLY A 56 15.80 19.36 -11.31
N TYR A 57 16.62 20.05 -12.11
CA TYR A 57 16.21 20.47 -13.45
C TYR A 57 15.92 19.27 -14.35
N GLY A 58 16.76 18.24 -14.32
CA GLY A 58 16.54 17.01 -15.10
C GLY A 58 15.26 16.30 -14.68
N LEU A 59 14.94 16.26 -13.38
CA LEU A 59 13.66 15.76 -12.87
C LEU A 59 12.46 16.52 -13.46
N VAL A 60 12.50 17.86 -13.49
CA VAL A 60 11.43 18.68 -14.09
C VAL A 60 11.27 18.37 -15.58
N VAL A 61 12.38 18.33 -16.32
CA VAL A 61 12.36 18.01 -17.76
C VAL A 61 11.80 16.60 -18.00
N ALA A 62 12.16 15.62 -17.18
CA ALA A 62 11.62 14.27 -17.29
C ALA A 62 10.11 14.24 -17.06
N VAL A 63 9.61 14.90 -16.01
CA VAL A 63 8.16 14.98 -15.72
C VAL A 63 7.41 15.61 -16.89
N VAL A 64 7.93 16.73 -17.42
CA VAL A 64 7.32 17.41 -18.57
C VAL A 64 7.36 16.52 -19.82
N GLY A 65 8.51 15.90 -20.12
CA GLY A 65 8.69 15.02 -21.28
C GLY A 65 7.76 13.81 -21.25
N ILE A 66 7.70 13.11 -20.11
CA ILE A 66 6.79 11.95 -19.92
C ILE A 66 5.33 12.39 -20.06
N THR A 67 4.97 13.55 -19.50
CA THR A 67 3.61 14.10 -19.60
C THR A 67 3.25 14.45 -21.04
N LEU A 68 4.18 15.05 -21.80
CA LEU A 68 3.99 15.36 -23.21
C LEU A 68 3.82 14.09 -24.05
N ILE A 69 4.60 13.04 -23.79
CA ILE A 69 4.43 11.73 -24.45
C ILE A 69 3.05 11.15 -24.14
N GLY A 70 2.61 11.20 -22.88
CA GLY A 70 1.28 10.78 -22.46
C GLY A 70 0.17 11.56 -23.16
N PHE A 71 0.29 12.89 -23.19
CA PHE A 71 -0.64 13.78 -23.89
C PHE A 71 -0.70 13.49 -25.40
N LEU A 72 0.45 13.27 -26.04
CA LEU A 72 0.49 12.95 -27.46
C LEU A 72 -0.18 11.60 -27.75
N THR A 73 0.02 10.62 -26.87
CA THR A 73 -0.58 9.28 -26.96
C THR A 73 -2.10 9.30 -26.76
N ALA A 74 -2.63 10.29 -26.04
CA ALA A 74 -4.08 10.49 -25.90
C ALA A 74 -4.75 10.87 -27.24
N ASN A 75 -4.00 11.45 -28.19
CA ASN A 75 -4.47 11.78 -29.52
C ASN A 75 -4.37 10.58 -30.49
N ILE A 76 -5.24 10.54 -31.52
CA ILE A 76 -5.32 9.46 -32.51
C ILE A 76 -3.97 9.22 -33.21
N VAL A 77 -3.24 10.30 -33.53
CA VAL A 77 -1.94 10.24 -34.19
C VAL A 77 -0.88 9.62 -33.27
N GLY A 78 -0.80 10.06 -32.01
CA GLY A 78 0.18 9.50 -31.06
C GLY A 78 -0.11 8.04 -30.72
N ARG A 79 -1.38 7.66 -30.57
CA ARG A 79 -1.77 6.25 -30.42
C ARG A 79 -1.32 5.39 -31.61
N SER A 80 -1.42 5.94 -32.82
CA SER A 80 -0.97 5.25 -34.05
C SER A 80 0.54 5.05 -34.06
N ILE A 81 1.32 6.08 -33.70
CA ILE A 81 2.79 6.00 -33.61
C ILE A 81 3.24 4.97 -32.56
N VAL A 82 2.66 5.01 -31.36
CA VAL A 82 2.96 4.04 -30.30
C VAL A 82 2.62 2.62 -30.75
N SER A 83 1.44 2.41 -31.34
CA SER A 83 1.04 1.08 -31.84
C SER A 83 1.95 0.56 -32.95
N PHE A 84 2.51 1.43 -33.78
CA PHE A 84 3.49 1.05 -34.81
C PHE A 84 4.81 0.61 -34.17
N GLY A 85 5.31 1.36 -33.18
CA GLY A 85 6.50 0.97 -32.40
C GLY A 85 6.31 -0.37 -31.70
N GLU A 86 5.15 -0.59 -31.09
CA GLU A 86 4.80 -1.88 -30.46
C GLU A 86 4.79 -3.02 -31.48
N ARG A 87 4.23 -2.81 -32.68
CA ARG A 87 4.25 -3.82 -33.75
C ARG A 87 5.67 -4.18 -34.17
N LEU A 88 6.58 -3.19 -34.22
CA LEU A 88 7.98 -3.43 -34.56
C LEU A 88 8.67 -4.26 -33.47
N LEU A 89 8.51 -3.89 -32.20
CA LEU A 89 9.05 -4.63 -31.06
C LEU A 89 8.50 -6.06 -30.99
N ASN A 90 7.22 -6.24 -31.31
CA ASN A 90 6.56 -7.55 -31.32
C ASN A 90 7.09 -8.51 -32.41
N ARG A 91 7.74 -7.99 -33.45
CA ARG A 91 8.40 -8.81 -34.49
C ARG A 91 9.78 -9.29 -34.09
N MET A 92 10.39 -8.76 -33.03
CA MET A 92 11.70 -9.17 -32.56
C MET A 92 11.58 -10.40 -31.65
N PRO A 93 12.11 -11.59 -32.02
CA PRO A 93 11.84 -12.85 -31.33
C PRO A 93 12.31 -12.86 -29.87
N LEU A 94 13.38 -12.15 -29.52
CA LEU A 94 13.93 -12.05 -28.15
C LEU A 94 13.24 -10.96 -27.32
N VAL A 95 12.93 -9.80 -27.91
CA VAL A 95 12.44 -8.62 -27.18
C VAL A 95 10.93 -8.66 -26.96
N ARG A 96 10.17 -9.30 -27.86
CA ARG A 96 8.69 -9.32 -27.81
C ARG A 96 8.12 -9.87 -26.51
N GLY A 97 8.73 -10.93 -25.95
CA GLY A 97 8.23 -11.58 -24.73
C GLY A 97 8.42 -10.68 -23.51
N VAL A 98 9.63 -10.12 -23.37
CA VAL A 98 9.99 -9.20 -22.28
C VAL A 98 9.14 -7.94 -22.34
N TYR A 99 9.02 -7.32 -23.52
CA TYR A 99 8.21 -6.11 -23.69
C TYR A 99 6.74 -6.34 -23.32
N LYS A 100 6.12 -7.43 -23.80
CA LYS A 100 4.73 -7.78 -23.47
C LYS A 100 4.53 -8.03 -21.97
N ALA A 101 5.41 -8.81 -21.35
CA ALA A 101 5.33 -9.09 -19.92
C ALA A 101 5.44 -7.81 -19.09
N LEU A 102 6.41 -6.94 -19.40
CA LEU A 102 6.58 -5.66 -18.74
C LEU A 102 5.35 -4.75 -18.96
N LYS A 103 4.89 -4.62 -20.20
CA LYS A 103 3.71 -3.81 -20.54
C LYS A 103 2.48 -4.28 -19.76
N GLN A 104 2.24 -5.59 -19.73
CA GLN A 104 1.13 -6.18 -18.98
C GLN A 104 1.23 -5.91 -17.48
N ILE A 105 2.43 -6.01 -16.89
CA ILE A 105 2.64 -5.66 -15.48
C ILE A 105 2.31 -4.18 -15.25
N PHE A 106 2.83 -3.27 -16.06
CA PHE A 106 2.55 -1.84 -15.91
C PHE A 106 1.07 -1.49 -16.11
N GLU A 107 0.41 -2.03 -17.14
CA GLU A 107 -1.03 -1.84 -17.38
C GLU A 107 -1.85 -2.39 -16.21
N THR A 108 -1.48 -3.54 -15.67
CA THR A 108 -2.15 -4.16 -14.51
C THR A 108 -1.97 -3.34 -13.25
N VAL A 109 -0.75 -2.88 -12.95
CA VAL A 109 -0.44 -2.05 -11.77
C VAL A 109 -1.17 -0.71 -11.84
N LEU A 110 -1.19 -0.08 -13.02
CA LEU A 110 -1.78 1.24 -13.19
C LEU A 110 -3.31 1.21 -13.21
N SER A 111 -3.90 0.15 -13.77
CA SER A 111 -5.35 -0.05 -13.80
C SER A 111 -5.90 -0.58 -12.48
N ASN A 112 -5.09 -1.29 -11.69
CA ASN A 112 -5.50 -1.92 -10.42
C ASN A 112 -4.80 -1.30 -9.20
N LYS A 113 -4.48 0.00 -9.22
CA LYS A 113 -3.82 0.68 -8.09
C LYS A 113 -4.57 0.51 -6.75
N SER A 114 -5.86 0.17 -6.78
CA SER A 114 -6.68 -0.13 -5.60
C SER A 114 -6.90 -1.62 -5.31
N GLU A 115 -6.40 -2.56 -6.12
CA GLU A 115 -6.84 -3.97 -6.05
C GLU A 115 -5.76 -5.07 -6.17
N MET A 116 -4.47 -4.76 -6.31
CA MET A 116 -3.44 -5.82 -6.44
C MET A 116 -3.32 -6.70 -5.19
N PHE A 117 -3.53 -6.14 -4.00
CA PHE A 117 -3.78 -6.85 -2.76
C PHE A 117 -4.96 -6.15 -2.11
N ARG A 118 -5.99 -6.89 -1.73
CA ARG A 118 -7.21 -6.29 -1.19
C ARG A 118 -7.23 -6.33 0.34
N THR A 119 -6.56 -7.32 0.93
CA THR A 119 -6.70 -7.58 2.36
C THR A 119 -5.49 -8.31 2.92
N VAL A 120 -5.22 -8.09 4.20
CA VAL A 120 -4.24 -8.86 4.98
C VAL A 120 -4.93 -10.09 5.54
N GLY A 121 -4.27 -11.22 5.51
CA GLY A 121 -4.75 -12.46 6.12
C GLY A 121 -3.66 -13.17 6.91
N MET A 122 -4.05 -14.21 7.63
CA MET A 122 -3.17 -15.17 8.27
C MET A 122 -3.44 -16.55 7.67
N VAL A 123 -2.37 -17.30 7.44
CA VAL A 123 -2.43 -18.72 7.07
C VAL A 123 -1.55 -19.53 8.01
N GLU A 124 -1.88 -20.79 8.20
CA GLU A 124 -1.03 -21.69 8.99
C GLU A 124 0.17 -22.15 8.15
N TYR A 125 1.37 -21.69 8.51
CA TYR A 125 2.62 -22.05 7.86
C TYR A 125 3.79 -21.95 8.85
N PRO A 126 4.72 -22.92 8.90
CA PRO A 126 4.82 -24.10 8.04
C PRO A 126 4.02 -25.32 8.54
N ARG A 127 3.37 -25.22 9.70
CA ARG A 127 2.54 -26.30 10.29
C ARG A 127 1.33 -25.75 11.03
N LYS A 128 0.35 -26.63 11.31
CA LYS A 128 -0.84 -26.32 12.13
C LYS A 128 -0.44 -25.70 13.48
N GLY A 129 -1.13 -24.62 13.85
CA GLY A 129 -0.88 -23.80 15.03
C GLY A 129 0.23 -22.76 14.91
N VAL A 130 0.93 -22.66 13.76
CA VAL A 130 1.92 -21.61 13.48
C VAL A 130 1.38 -20.72 12.38
N TRP A 131 1.23 -19.43 12.65
CA TRP A 131 0.56 -18.50 11.75
C TRP A 131 1.54 -17.54 11.09
N SER A 132 1.34 -17.30 9.79
CA SER A 132 2.12 -16.37 8.98
C SER A 132 1.20 -15.33 8.35
N ILE A 133 1.63 -14.07 8.36
CA ILE A 133 0.95 -12.97 7.66
C ILE A 133 1.07 -13.19 6.15
N VAL A 134 -0.04 -12.98 5.44
CA VAL A 134 -0.09 -13.00 3.98
C VAL A 134 -0.90 -11.84 3.43
N PHE A 135 -0.58 -11.41 2.23
CA PHE A 135 -1.38 -10.46 1.46
C PHE A 135 -2.21 -11.21 0.43
N VAL A 136 -3.53 -11.06 0.52
CA VAL A 136 -4.48 -11.75 -0.37
C VAL A 136 -4.62 -10.94 -1.66
N ALA A 137 -4.28 -11.55 -2.79
CA ALA A 137 -4.51 -10.95 -4.10
C ALA A 137 -6.01 -10.98 -4.43
N GLY A 138 -6.46 -10.08 -5.31
CA GLY A 138 -7.87 -10.08 -5.75
C GLY A 138 -8.29 -11.43 -6.34
N GLU A 139 -9.54 -11.84 -6.09
CA GLU A 139 -10.12 -13.07 -6.62
C GLU A 139 -10.09 -13.01 -8.16
N LYS A 140 -9.27 -13.88 -8.78
CA LYS A 140 -9.16 -14.02 -10.22
C LYS A 140 -9.13 -15.50 -10.57
N GLU A 141 -9.98 -15.89 -11.51
CA GLU A 141 -9.95 -17.22 -12.12
C GLU A 141 -8.64 -17.39 -12.90
N THR A 142 -7.79 -18.30 -12.42
CA THR A 142 -6.55 -18.71 -13.09
C THR A 142 -6.63 -20.16 -13.56
N GLU A 143 -5.67 -20.60 -14.38
CA GLU A 143 -5.58 -22.04 -14.71
C GLU A 143 -5.41 -22.90 -13.44
N ILE A 144 -4.79 -22.37 -12.38
CA ILE A 144 -4.63 -23.06 -11.11
C ILE A 144 -6.00 -23.30 -10.47
N ASN A 145 -6.87 -22.27 -10.45
CA ASN A 145 -8.24 -22.39 -9.97
C ASN A 145 -9.04 -23.41 -10.78
N ALA A 146 -8.99 -23.31 -12.11
CA ALA A 146 -9.72 -24.22 -13.01
C ALA A 146 -9.34 -25.71 -12.83
N ARG A 147 -8.12 -26.00 -12.36
CA ARG A 147 -7.60 -27.37 -12.21
C ARG A 147 -7.69 -27.91 -10.78
N LEU A 148 -7.62 -27.04 -9.78
CA LEU A 148 -7.39 -27.43 -8.38
C LEU A 148 -8.46 -26.94 -7.41
N ASP A 149 -9.36 -26.04 -7.82
CA ASP A 149 -10.44 -25.59 -6.95
C ASP A 149 -11.36 -26.74 -6.58
N LYS A 150 -11.82 -26.69 -5.32
CA LYS A 150 -12.83 -27.60 -4.80
C LYS A 150 -14.15 -26.86 -4.73
N GLU A 151 -15.24 -27.60 -4.96
CA GLU A 151 -16.58 -27.05 -4.89
C GLU A 151 -16.84 -26.45 -3.49
N GLY A 152 -17.15 -25.15 -3.45
CA GLY A 152 -17.40 -24.41 -2.21
C GLY A 152 -16.16 -23.92 -1.44
N ASP A 153 -14.95 -24.29 -1.85
CA ASP A 153 -13.69 -23.84 -1.20
C ASP A 153 -12.62 -23.52 -2.26
N PRO A 154 -12.76 -22.38 -2.96
CA PRO A 154 -11.83 -21.98 -4.01
C PRO A 154 -10.46 -21.62 -3.43
N LEU A 155 -9.42 -21.81 -4.23
CA LEU A 155 -8.07 -21.41 -3.85
C LEU A 155 -7.88 -19.90 -4.02
N LEU A 156 -7.32 -19.27 -2.98
CA LEU A 156 -6.91 -17.89 -2.99
C LEU A 156 -5.41 -17.78 -3.25
N ALA A 157 -5.04 -16.91 -4.19
CA ALA A 157 -3.66 -16.49 -4.38
C ALA A 157 -3.26 -15.55 -3.24
N VAL A 158 -2.29 -15.99 -2.43
CA VAL A 158 -1.76 -15.23 -1.30
C VAL A 158 -0.25 -15.06 -1.44
N PHE A 159 0.26 -13.88 -1.13
CA PHE A 159 1.69 -13.60 -1.07
C PHE A 159 2.14 -13.59 0.39
N MET A 160 3.02 -14.52 0.76
CA MET A 160 3.64 -14.60 2.08
C MET A 160 5.03 -13.93 2.02
N PRO A 161 5.16 -12.71 2.55
CA PRO A 161 6.43 -11.99 2.55
C PRO A 161 7.42 -12.56 3.57
N CYS A 162 8.71 -12.31 3.34
CA CYS A 162 9.79 -12.62 4.26
C CYS A 162 10.08 -11.41 5.18
N THR A 163 10.25 -11.66 6.47
CA THR A 163 10.69 -10.64 7.43
C THR A 163 12.22 -10.49 7.40
N PRO A 164 12.79 -9.27 7.44
CA PRO A 164 12.14 -7.95 7.46
C PRO A 164 11.91 -7.34 6.08
N ASN A 165 12.23 -8.03 4.98
CA ASN A 165 12.14 -7.49 3.63
C ASN A 165 10.84 -7.91 2.91
N PRO A 166 9.79 -7.07 2.88
CA PRO A 166 8.50 -7.44 2.31
C PRO A 166 8.51 -7.56 0.77
N THR A 167 9.63 -7.25 0.11
CA THR A 167 9.76 -7.39 -1.35
C THR A 167 10.08 -8.83 -1.76
N THR A 168 10.44 -9.71 -0.83
CA THR A 168 10.70 -11.12 -1.07
C THR A 168 9.66 -11.97 -0.35
N GLY A 169 9.37 -13.16 -0.87
CA GLY A 169 8.34 -14.01 -0.31
C GLY A 169 7.93 -15.13 -1.26
N PHE A 170 6.86 -15.81 -0.90
CA PHE A 170 6.29 -16.92 -1.64
C PHE A 170 4.90 -16.55 -2.15
N LEU A 171 4.64 -16.84 -3.42
CA LEU A 171 3.27 -16.91 -3.93
C LEU A 171 2.73 -18.29 -3.62
N MET A 172 1.60 -18.35 -2.92
CA MET A 172 0.95 -19.58 -2.51
C MET A 172 -0.52 -19.56 -2.92
N TYR A 173 -1.08 -20.72 -3.19
CA TYR A 173 -2.51 -20.91 -3.37
C TYR A 173 -3.03 -21.73 -2.20
N VAL A 174 -3.93 -21.16 -1.43
CA VAL A 174 -4.46 -21.77 -0.19
C VAL A 174 -5.99 -21.79 -0.24
N PRO A 175 -6.65 -22.82 0.30
CA PRO A 175 -8.11 -22.85 0.34
C PRO A 175 -8.64 -21.64 1.10
N LYS A 176 -9.72 -21.03 0.61
CA LYS A 176 -10.36 -19.86 1.23
C LYS A 176 -10.73 -20.14 2.69
N SER A 177 -11.11 -21.37 3.01
CA SER A 177 -11.42 -21.81 4.38
C SER A 177 -10.23 -21.78 5.35
N GLU A 178 -9.00 -21.81 4.85
CA GLU A 178 -7.77 -21.80 5.68
C GLU A 178 -7.19 -20.39 5.87
N VAL A 179 -7.79 -19.36 5.27
CA VAL A 179 -7.33 -17.98 5.38
C VAL A 179 -8.17 -17.23 6.42
N VAL A 180 -7.51 -16.73 7.46
CA VAL A 180 -8.14 -15.82 8.42
C VAL A 180 -7.90 -14.39 7.97
N ILE A 181 -8.95 -13.73 7.47
CA ILE A 181 -8.88 -12.34 7.02
C ILE A 181 -8.80 -11.39 8.22
N LEU A 182 -7.90 -10.42 8.15
CA LEU A 182 -7.68 -9.40 9.17
C LEU A 182 -8.22 -8.04 8.71
N ASP A 183 -8.67 -7.23 9.66
CA ASP A 183 -9.20 -5.88 9.41
C ASP A 183 -8.12 -4.80 9.25
N MET A 184 -6.84 -5.15 9.43
CA MET A 184 -5.73 -4.20 9.31
C MET A 184 -5.47 -3.80 7.85
N THR A 185 -4.93 -2.59 7.68
CA THR A 185 -4.51 -2.12 6.36
C THR A 185 -3.27 -2.88 5.87
N ILE A 186 -3.04 -2.86 4.55
CA ILE A 186 -1.86 -3.49 3.94
C ILE A 186 -0.58 -2.81 4.46
N GLU A 187 -0.63 -1.49 4.66
CA GLU A 187 0.45 -0.69 5.21
C GLU A 187 0.79 -1.13 6.64
N ASP A 188 -0.23 -1.43 7.45
CA ASP A 188 -0.06 -1.90 8.83
C ASP A 188 0.51 -3.32 8.88
N GLY A 189 0.05 -4.21 7.99
CA GLY A 189 0.68 -5.53 7.80
C GLY A 189 2.14 -5.42 7.37
N ALA A 190 2.45 -4.54 6.41
CA ALA A 190 3.81 -4.31 5.94
C ALA A 190 4.72 -3.74 7.05
N LYS A 191 4.23 -2.82 7.89
CA LYS A 191 4.96 -2.32 9.07
C LYS A 191 5.29 -3.44 10.05
N LEU A 192 4.37 -4.36 10.31
CA LEU A 192 4.62 -5.54 11.16
C LEU A 192 5.77 -6.37 10.61
N ILE A 193 5.75 -6.67 9.32
CA ILE A 193 6.79 -7.46 8.66
C ILE A 193 8.14 -6.75 8.71
N VAL A 194 8.20 -5.48 8.31
CA VAL A 194 9.47 -4.70 8.28
C VAL A 194 10.06 -4.53 9.67
N SER A 195 9.22 -4.34 10.68
CA SER A 195 9.65 -4.20 12.08
C SER A 195 9.93 -5.54 12.77
N ALA A 196 9.78 -6.68 12.08
CA ALA A 196 9.85 -8.01 12.66
C ALA A 196 8.92 -8.20 13.88
N GLY A 197 7.73 -7.59 13.83
CA GLY A 197 6.72 -7.63 14.88
C GLY A 197 6.93 -6.62 16.02
N LEU A 198 7.97 -5.78 15.97
CA LEU A 198 8.24 -4.80 17.03
C LEU A 198 7.26 -3.61 17.00
N VAL A 199 6.69 -3.29 15.84
CA VAL A 199 5.72 -2.19 15.68
C VAL A 199 4.37 -2.79 15.33
N ALA A 200 3.52 -2.94 16.34
CA ALA A 200 2.16 -3.43 16.17
C ALA A 200 1.21 -2.28 15.77
N PRO A 201 0.36 -2.46 14.75
CA PRO A 201 -0.68 -1.51 14.43
C PRO A 201 -1.74 -1.49 15.52
N GLU A 202 -2.43 -0.36 15.65
CA GLU A 202 -3.49 -0.20 16.63
C GLU A 202 -4.66 -1.15 16.30
N TYR A 203 -4.99 -2.04 17.23
CA TYR A 203 -6.12 -2.95 17.07
C TYR A 203 -7.43 -2.19 17.30
N LYS A 204 -8.14 -1.91 16.21
CA LYS A 204 -9.49 -1.34 16.27
C LYS A 204 -10.49 -2.50 16.35
N ALA A 205 -10.90 -2.82 17.57
CA ALA A 205 -11.94 -3.83 17.77
C ALA A 205 -13.23 -3.37 17.07
N LYS A 206 -13.73 -4.18 16.12
CA LYS A 206 -15.07 -3.97 15.56
C LYS A 206 -16.10 -4.26 16.63
N VAL A 207 -16.88 -3.24 16.98
CA VAL A 207 -17.95 -3.36 17.97
C VAL A 207 -19.23 -3.64 17.22
N ILE A 208 -19.80 -4.82 17.46
CA ILE A 208 -21.08 -5.19 16.87
C ILE A 208 -22.17 -4.55 17.72
N SER A 209 -22.96 -3.65 17.13
CA SER A 209 -24.15 -3.10 17.77
C SER A 209 -25.17 -4.20 18.03
N VAL A 210 -26.12 -3.96 18.93
CA VAL A 210 -27.22 -4.90 19.23
C VAL A 210 -28.05 -5.24 17.96
N ASN A 211 -27.97 -4.41 16.91
CA ASN A 211 -28.67 -4.60 15.65
C ASN A 211 -27.81 -5.30 14.57
N GLY A 212 -26.59 -5.74 14.90
CA GLY A 212 -25.68 -6.42 13.96
C GLY A 212 -24.87 -5.48 13.06
N GLU A 213 -25.09 -4.17 13.13
CA GLU A 213 -24.26 -3.18 12.41
C GLU A 213 -22.93 -2.97 13.12
N THR A 214 -21.85 -2.88 12.34
CA THR A 214 -20.48 -2.65 12.82
C THR A 214 -20.32 -1.16 13.17
N ILE A 215 -19.97 -0.86 14.42
CA ILE A 215 -19.64 0.49 14.85
C ILE A 215 -18.13 0.67 14.68
N ASP A 216 -17.73 1.46 13.69
CA ASP A 216 -16.34 1.87 13.51
C ASP A 216 -16.01 3.00 14.51
N GLY A 217 -15.43 2.65 15.66
CA GLY A 217 -14.97 3.62 16.65
C GLY A 217 -14.67 3.03 18.04
N THR A 218 -13.85 3.73 18.81
CA THR A 218 -13.60 3.43 20.22
C THR A 218 -14.90 3.65 20.99
N ILE A 219 -15.45 2.62 21.65
CA ILE A 219 -16.49 2.80 22.67
C ILE A 219 -15.81 3.46 23.88
N ALA A 220 -15.56 4.75 23.83
CA ALA A 220 -15.47 5.51 25.06
C ALA A 220 -16.90 5.65 25.59
N ASN A 221 -17.11 5.35 26.88
CA ASN A 221 -18.29 5.87 27.56
C ASN A 221 -18.33 7.38 27.30
N PRO A 222 -19.50 7.96 26.94
CA PRO A 222 -19.61 9.41 26.81
C PRO A 222 -19.08 10.03 28.10
N THR A 223 -18.23 11.03 27.95
CA THR A 223 -17.68 11.75 29.09
C THR A 223 -18.84 12.34 29.90
N LEU A 224 -18.67 12.49 31.22
CA LEU A 224 -19.72 13.04 32.09
C LEU A 224 -20.25 14.40 31.60
N ALA A 225 -19.42 15.16 30.86
CA ALA A 225 -19.82 16.42 30.22
C ALA A 225 -20.79 16.22 29.04
N GLU A 226 -20.64 15.16 28.25
CA GLU A 226 -21.53 14.82 27.12
C GLU A 226 -22.87 14.25 27.62
N VAL A 227 -22.85 13.47 28.70
CA VAL A 227 -24.07 12.99 29.38
C VAL A 227 -24.86 14.16 30.00
N ALA A 228 -24.17 15.19 30.49
CA ALA A 228 -24.80 16.37 31.07
C ALA A 228 -25.47 17.28 30.04
N GLN A 229 -25.04 17.24 28.77
CA GLN A 229 -25.57 18.12 27.71
C GLN A 229 -26.61 17.45 26.80
N GLY A 230 -26.76 16.12 26.85
CA GLY A 230 -27.67 15.34 26.01
C GLY A 230 -29.02 15.02 26.65
N ALA A 231 -29.90 16.01 26.77
CA ALA A 231 -31.31 15.80 27.11
C ALA A 231 -32.07 15.11 25.96
N ASN A 232 -32.06 13.77 25.90
CA ASN A 232 -33.16 12.95 25.37
C ASN A 232 -32.84 11.44 25.50
N GLN A 233 -32.94 10.90 26.72
CA GLN A 233 -32.99 9.45 26.92
C GLN A 233 -34.46 8.99 26.93
N PRO A 234 -34.93 8.17 25.98
CA PRO A 234 -36.32 7.72 25.90
C PRO A 234 -36.76 6.85 27.10
N ALA A 235 -35.78 6.23 27.79
CA ALA A 235 -36.02 5.26 28.86
C ALA A 235 -36.57 5.86 30.17
N LEU A 236 -36.49 7.18 30.38
CA LEU A 236 -36.99 7.84 31.58
C LEU A 236 -38.49 8.21 31.50
N ARG A 237 -39.14 8.05 30.34
CA ARG A 237 -40.53 8.51 30.13
C ARG A 237 -41.61 7.50 30.49
N SER A 238 -41.32 6.20 30.52
CA SER A 238 -42.32 5.21 30.92
C SER A 238 -42.10 4.78 32.36
N ARG A 239 -42.85 5.38 33.28
CA ARG A 239 -43.20 4.70 34.55
C ARG A 239 -43.99 3.44 34.20
N THR A 240 -43.30 2.33 33.95
CA THR A 240 -43.93 1.01 33.79
C THR A 240 -44.54 0.61 35.14
N GLY A 241 -45.80 0.16 35.09
CA GLY A 241 -46.75 0.07 36.20
C GLY A 241 -46.48 -1.00 37.27
N SER A 242 -45.22 -1.21 37.67
CA SER A 242 -44.82 -2.10 38.76
C SER A 242 -44.54 -1.38 40.09
N SER A 243 -44.59 -0.03 40.10
CA SER A 243 -44.33 0.80 41.29
C SER A 243 -45.60 1.28 41.99
N ARG A 244 -46.58 0.39 42.19
CA ARG A 244 -47.66 0.64 43.16
C ARG A 244 -47.39 -0.16 44.45
N PRO A 245 -47.32 0.49 45.62
CA PRO A 245 -47.14 -0.21 46.88
C PRO A 245 -48.39 -1.04 47.18
N ASN A 246 -48.16 -2.31 47.51
CA ASN A 246 -49.18 -3.28 47.86
C ASN A 246 -50.01 -2.77 49.06
N ARG A 247 -51.32 -2.66 48.91
CA ARG A 247 -52.27 -2.36 49.99
C ARG A 247 -53.45 -3.30 49.90
#